data_AF-A0A927RIB7-F1
#
_entry.id   AF-A0A927RIB7-F1
#
_cell.length_a   1.000
_cell.length_b   1.000
_cell.length_c   1.000
_cell.angle_alpha   90.00
_cell.angle_beta   90.00
_cell.angle_gamma   90.00
#
_symmetry.space_group_name_H-M   'P 1'
#
loop_
_entity.id
_entity.type
_entity.pdbx_description
1 polymer ?
#
loop_
_entity_poly.entity_id
_entity_poly.type
_entity_poly.pdbx_seq_one_letter_code
_entity_poly.pdbx_strand_id
1 'polypeptide(L)'
;MLDSTVESVNSALKRARAGLQRRQPTTADREPPPASDSPAEDAVVAKFVSAYESADVDALVALLTDDVFMSMPPMPLEYEGREVVARFCASIFGSGRTFDLVPTRANGQPAFGSYLRVPTGIRHGTGLFVLTLSGDRICAMTRFENSVLPWFGLPRSLPSR
;
A
#
# COMPACT_ATOMS: atom_id res chain seq x y z
N MET A 1 0.78 21.21 -25.60
CA MET A 1 1.38 22.18 -24.66
C MET A 1 0.25 23.09 -24.19
N LEU A 2 0.20 23.50 -22.92
CA LEU A 2 -0.88 24.37 -22.41
C LEU A 2 -0.65 25.80 -22.95
N ASP A 3 -1.47 26.27 -23.89
CA ASP A 3 -1.41 27.61 -24.52
C ASP A 3 -1.50 28.75 -23.49
N SER A 4 -0.42 29.00 -22.76
CA SER A 4 -0.36 29.95 -21.64
C SER A 4 1.01 30.62 -21.55
N THR A 5 1.04 31.82 -20.97
CA THR A 5 2.29 32.57 -20.78
C THR A 5 3.14 31.98 -19.65
N VAL A 6 4.45 32.20 -19.72
CA VAL A 6 5.42 31.72 -18.71
C VAL A 6 5.05 32.22 -17.30
N GLU A 7 4.55 33.46 -17.18
CA GLU A 7 4.10 34.06 -15.94
C GLU A 7 2.86 33.35 -15.37
N SER A 8 1.95 32.92 -16.24
CA SER A 8 0.75 32.18 -15.87
C SER A 8 1.10 30.77 -15.36
N VAL A 9 2.04 30.08 -16.02
CA VAL A 9 2.58 28.78 -15.58
C VAL A 9 3.28 28.91 -14.23
N ASN A 10 4.15 29.91 -14.06
CA ASN A 10 4.86 30.14 -12.80
C ASN A 10 3.92 30.47 -11.65
N SER A 11 2.87 31.27 -11.90
CA SER A 11 1.86 31.61 -10.91
C SER A 11 1.02 30.40 -10.52
N ALA A 12 0.63 29.55 -11.48
CA ALA A 12 -0.08 28.31 -11.23
C ALA A 12 0.78 27.33 -10.42
N LEU A 13 2.05 27.15 -10.77
CA LEU A 13 2.99 26.30 -10.04
C LEU A 13 3.22 26.80 -8.61
N LYS A 14 3.36 28.11 -8.41
CA LYS A 14 3.50 28.73 -7.09
C LYS A 14 2.28 28.45 -6.22
N ARG A 15 1.07 28.62 -6.77
CA ARG A 15 -0.18 28.34 -6.05
C ARG A 15 -0.34 26.85 -5.75
N ALA A 16 0.03 25.97 -6.69
CA ALA A 16 0.01 24.53 -6.49
C ALA A 16 0.96 24.10 -5.36
N ARG A 17 2.22 24.60 -5.35
CA ARG A 17 3.18 24.35 -4.26
C ARG A 17 2.67 24.85 -2.91
N ALA A 18 2.16 26.07 -2.86
CA ALA A 18 1.58 26.65 -1.64
C ALA A 18 0.30 25.93 -1.18
N GLY A 19 -0.47 25.36 -2.12
CA GLY A 19 -1.62 24.51 -1.83
C GLY A 19 -1.19 23.17 -1.23
N LEU A 20 -0.15 22.55 -1.79
CA LEU A 20 0.40 21.29 -1.31
C LEU A 20 1.01 21.43 0.09
N GLN A 21 1.79 22.50 0.34
CA GLN A 21 2.36 22.78 1.66
C GLN A 21 1.29 22.97 2.75
N ARG A 22 0.18 23.64 2.43
CA ARG A 22 -0.93 23.84 3.38
C ARG A 22 -1.77 22.58 3.62
N ARG A 23 -1.75 21.64 2.69
CA ARG A 23 -2.52 20.39 2.73
C ARG A 23 -1.68 19.19 3.13
N GLN A 24 -0.38 19.37 3.41
CA GLN A 24 0.48 18.29 3.84
C GLN A 24 -0.01 17.83 5.22
N PRO A 25 -0.68 16.67 5.33
CA PRO A 25 -1.23 16.22 6.60
C PRO A 25 -0.07 15.69 7.44
N THR A 26 0.19 16.29 8.61
CA THR A 26 1.01 15.76 9.74
C THR A 26 2.28 14.96 9.39
N THR A 27 2.85 15.13 8.20
CA THR A 27 4.00 14.33 7.75
C THR A 27 5.27 14.88 8.38
N ALA A 28 5.24 16.15 8.80
CA ALA A 28 6.33 16.79 9.54
C ALA A 28 6.56 16.19 10.94
N ASP A 29 5.53 15.59 11.56
CA ASP A 29 5.62 14.94 12.87
C ASP A 29 5.84 13.41 12.77
N ARG A 30 5.79 12.85 11.54
CA ARG A 30 6.00 11.42 11.31
C ARG A 30 7.48 11.13 11.15
N GLU A 31 7.92 10.04 11.77
CA GLU A 31 9.29 9.54 11.59
C GLU A 31 9.52 9.21 10.11
N PRO A 32 10.66 9.60 9.52
CA PRO A 32 10.99 9.26 8.15
C PRO A 32 10.90 7.75 7.89
N PRO A 33 10.50 7.31 6.69
CA PRO A 33 10.60 5.91 6.34
C PRO A 33 12.07 5.45 6.37
N PRO A 34 12.33 4.17 6.68
CA PRO A 34 13.66 3.60 6.55
C PRO A 34 14.15 3.75 5.11
N ALA A 35 15.48 3.73 4.94
CA ALA A 35 16.06 3.73 3.61
C ALA A 35 15.57 2.51 2.81
N SER A 36 15.34 2.71 1.52
CA SER A 36 14.98 1.62 0.62
C SER A 36 15.99 0.48 0.65
N ASP A 37 15.48 -0.75 0.65
CA ASP A 37 16.26 -2.00 0.66
C ASP A 37 17.21 -2.08 1.88
N SER A 38 16.86 -1.39 2.97
CA SER A 38 17.61 -1.44 4.23
C SER A 38 17.10 -2.59 5.11
N PRO A 39 17.94 -3.10 6.03
CA PRO A 39 17.51 -4.14 6.97
C PRO A 39 16.29 -3.74 7.82
N ALA A 40 16.09 -2.44 8.05
CA ALA A 40 14.93 -1.93 8.77
C ALA A 40 13.65 -2.03 7.93
N GLU A 41 13.71 -1.66 6.64
CA GLU A 41 12.59 -1.83 5.70
C GLU A 41 12.25 -3.32 5.55
N ASP A 42 13.26 -4.16 5.34
CA ASP A 42 13.11 -5.61 5.19
C ASP A 42 12.46 -6.25 6.42
N ALA A 43 12.79 -5.78 7.62
CA ALA A 43 12.20 -6.29 8.85
C ALA A 43 10.69 -5.97 8.95
N VAL A 44 10.27 -4.77 8.57
CA VAL A 44 8.84 -4.39 8.56
C VAL A 44 8.09 -5.17 7.48
N VAL A 45 8.68 -5.27 6.29
CA VAL A 45 8.15 -6.03 5.16
C VAL A 45 7.98 -7.51 5.52
N ALA A 46 8.99 -8.14 6.11
CA ALA A 46 8.93 -9.55 6.49
C ALA A 46 7.82 -9.83 7.52
N LYS A 47 7.67 -8.94 8.52
CA LYS A 47 6.56 -9.03 9.48
C LYS A 47 5.20 -8.87 8.81
N PHE A 48 5.07 -7.91 7.90
CA PHE A 48 3.82 -7.70 7.15
C PHE A 48 3.47 -8.91 6.30
N VAL A 49 4.42 -9.44 5.53
CA VAL A 49 4.21 -10.63 4.69
C VAL A 49 3.80 -11.81 5.55
N SER A 50 4.53 -12.09 6.63
CA SER A 50 4.19 -13.20 7.52
C SER A 50 2.79 -13.07 8.11
N ALA A 51 2.40 -11.87 8.57
CA ALA A 51 1.08 -11.64 9.16
C ALA A 51 -0.05 -11.72 8.11
N TYR A 52 0.20 -11.25 6.89
CA TYR A 52 -0.79 -11.28 5.81
C TYR A 52 -1.01 -12.71 5.28
N GLU A 53 0.06 -13.47 5.07
CA GLU A 53 -0.03 -14.84 4.54
C GLU A 53 -0.63 -15.82 5.58
N SER A 54 -0.42 -15.56 6.88
CA SER A 54 -1.05 -16.32 7.97
C SER A 54 -2.48 -15.87 8.30
N ALA A 55 -2.99 -14.82 7.64
CA ALA A 55 -4.26 -14.17 7.97
C ALA A 55 -4.36 -13.71 9.44
N ASP A 56 -3.23 -13.33 10.04
CA ASP A 56 -3.15 -12.83 11.41
C ASP A 56 -3.45 -11.33 11.45
N VAL A 57 -4.72 -11.01 11.72
CA VAL A 57 -5.21 -9.63 11.79
C VAL A 57 -4.55 -8.86 12.94
N ASP A 58 -4.33 -9.49 14.08
CA ASP A 58 -3.75 -8.81 15.25
C ASP A 58 -2.29 -8.43 14.99
N ALA A 59 -1.51 -9.33 14.38
CA ALA A 59 -0.14 -9.05 13.97
C ALA A 59 -0.09 -7.97 12.88
N LEU A 60 -1.03 -7.95 11.92
CA LEU A 60 -1.12 -6.87 10.94
C LEU A 60 -1.39 -5.52 11.60
N VAL A 61 -2.36 -5.46 12.51
CA VAL A 61 -2.76 -4.24 13.21
C VAL A 61 -1.61 -3.69 14.07
N ALA A 62 -0.83 -4.57 14.69
CA ALA A 62 0.34 -4.18 15.49
C ALA A 62 1.40 -3.44 14.66
N LEU A 63 1.48 -3.68 13.35
CA LEU A 63 2.40 -3.00 12.43
C LEU A 63 1.92 -1.63 11.96
N LEU A 64 0.65 -1.28 12.22
CA LEU A 64 0.07 -0.03 11.73
C LEU A 64 0.32 1.13 12.70
N THR A 65 0.39 2.36 12.19
CA THR A 65 0.27 3.57 13.03
C THR A 65 -1.18 3.74 13.52
N ASP A 66 -1.39 4.52 14.58
CA ASP A 66 -2.74 4.72 15.15
C ASP A 66 -3.69 5.37 14.13
N ASP A 67 -3.13 6.28 13.33
CA ASP A 67 -3.73 7.10 12.29
C ASP A 67 -3.53 6.51 10.88
N VAL A 68 -3.35 5.19 10.78
CA VAL A 68 -3.09 4.52 9.50
C VAL A 68 -4.17 4.88 8.47
N PHE A 69 -3.74 5.23 7.28
CA PHE A 69 -4.63 5.57 6.17
C PHE A 69 -4.66 4.46 5.13
N MET A 70 -5.85 3.99 4.79
CA MET A 70 -6.02 3.01 3.73
C MET A 70 -6.93 3.54 2.62
N SER A 71 -6.50 3.33 1.38
CA SER A 71 -7.28 3.68 0.18
C SER A 71 -7.32 2.54 -0.83
N MET A 72 -8.37 2.53 -1.65
CA MET A 72 -8.56 1.51 -2.69
C MET A 72 -9.00 2.11 -4.03
N PRO A 73 -8.12 2.83 -4.76
CA PRO A 73 -8.48 3.41 -6.05
C PRO A 73 -8.98 2.32 -7.03
N PRO A 74 -10.09 2.55 -7.76
CA PRO A 74 -10.80 3.81 -7.97
C PRO A 74 -11.93 4.10 -6.97
N MET A 75 -12.12 3.27 -5.94
CA MET A 75 -13.18 3.52 -4.97
C MET A 75 -12.86 4.79 -4.16
N PRO A 76 -13.81 5.74 -4.03
CA PRO A 76 -13.61 6.98 -3.28
C PRO A 76 -13.68 6.79 -1.76
N LEU A 77 -13.56 5.54 -1.29
CA LEU A 77 -13.62 5.18 0.12
C LEU A 77 -12.22 5.26 0.70
N GLU A 78 -12.10 6.10 1.73
CA GLU A 78 -10.90 6.27 2.55
C GLU A 78 -11.20 5.70 3.93
N TYR A 79 -10.27 4.88 4.44
CA TYR A 79 -10.38 4.25 5.75
C TYR A 79 -9.25 4.79 6.62
N GLU A 80 -9.59 5.46 7.70
CA GLU A 80 -8.61 6.02 8.64
C GLU A 80 -8.73 5.31 9.99
N GLY A 81 -7.59 4.94 10.55
CA GLY A 81 -7.46 4.36 11.87
C GLY A 81 -7.37 2.83 11.90
N ARG A 82 -6.65 2.33 12.91
CA ARG A 82 -6.33 0.89 13.06
C ARG A 82 -7.55 -0.02 13.05
N GLU A 83 -8.61 0.33 13.78
CA GLU A 83 -9.80 -0.52 13.91
C GLU A 83 -10.54 -0.70 12.58
N VAL A 84 -10.56 0.34 11.76
CA VAL A 84 -11.23 0.32 10.46
C VAL A 84 -10.44 -0.57 9.49
N VAL A 85 -9.12 -0.41 9.45
CA VAL A 85 -8.23 -1.27 8.66
C VAL A 85 -8.27 -2.72 9.15
N ALA A 86 -8.34 -2.96 10.46
CA ALA A 86 -8.49 -4.30 11.04
C ALA A 86 -9.74 -5.01 10.53
N ARG A 87 -10.88 -4.32 10.57
CA ARG A 87 -12.17 -4.83 10.08
C ARG A 87 -12.12 -5.14 8.59
N PHE A 88 -11.46 -4.27 7.82
CA PHE A 88 -11.24 -4.49 6.41
C PHE A 88 -10.40 -5.75 6.16
N CYS A 89 -9.24 -5.90 6.82
CA CYS A 89 -8.39 -7.10 6.72
C CYS A 89 -9.15 -8.37 7.12
N ALA A 90 -9.90 -8.34 8.23
CA ALA A 90 -10.75 -9.46 8.65
C ALA A 90 -11.80 -9.83 7.59
N SER A 91 -12.37 -8.84 6.89
CA SER A 91 -13.32 -9.10 5.80
C SER A 91 -12.67 -9.75 4.57
N ILE A 92 -11.40 -9.43 4.28
CA ILE A 92 -10.62 -10.06 3.21
C ILE A 92 -10.35 -11.52 3.53
N PHE A 93 -9.86 -11.80 4.73
CA PHE A 93 -9.50 -13.15 5.19
C PHE A 93 -10.70 -14.03 5.54
N GLY A 94 -11.88 -13.41 5.61
CA GLY A 94 -13.14 -14.11 5.85
C GLY A 94 -13.32 -15.33 4.95
N SER A 95 -13.96 -16.37 5.50
CA SER A 95 -14.16 -17.67 4.83
C SER A 95 -12.88 -18.50 4.62
N GLY A 96 -11.82 -18.27 5.43
CA GLY A 96 -10.58 -19.07 5.39
C GLY A 96 -9.71 -18.80 4.17
N ARG A 97 -9.81 -17.60 3.58
CA ARG A 97 -9.03 -17.21 2.42
C ARG A 97 -7.60 -16.93 2.84
N THR A 98 -6.65 -17.55 2.15
CA THR A 98 -5.22 -17.31 2.32
C THR A 98 -4.63 -16.75 1.03
N PHE A 99 -3.61 -15.91 1.19
CA PHE A 99 -2.99 -15.19 0.09
C PHE A 99 -1.50 -15.42 0.13
N ASP A 100 -0.88 -15.44 -1.05
CA ASP A 100 0.57 -15.35 -1.19
C ASP A 100 0.92 -13.95 -1.67
N LEU A 101 1.95 -13.35 -1.08
CA LEU A 101 2.43 -12.04 -1.48
C LEU A 101 3.71 -12.17 -2.30
N VAL A 102 3.69 -11.62 -3.52
CA VAL A 102 4.89 -11.53 -4.37
C VAL A 102 5.44 -10.12 -4.32
N PRO A 103 6.67 -9.90 -3.83
CA PRO A 103 7.24 -8.57 -3.67
C PRO A 103 7.51 -7.88 -5.03
N THR A 104 7.35 -6.57 -5.04
CA THR A 104 7.71 -5.64 -6.12
C THR A 104 7.93 -4.25 -5.51
N ARG A 105 8.11 -3.21 -6.34
CA ARG A 105 8.24 -1.82 -5.88
C ARG A 105 7.32 -0.89 -6.64
N ALA A 106 6.79 0.11 -5.94
CA ALA A 106 5.98 1.17 -6.53
C ALA A 106 6.49 2.53 -6.05
N ASN A 107 7.00 3.36 -6.96
CA ASN A 107 7.52 4.70 -6.64
C ASN A 107 8.53 4.72 -5.48
N GLY A 108 9.40 3.71 -5.39
CA GLY A 108 10.39 3.58 -4.31
C GLY A 108 9.83 3.09 -2.97
N GLN A 109 8.58 2.65 -2.91
CA GLN A 109 7.96 2.04 -1.73
C GLN A 109 7.82 0.52 -1.89
N PRO A 110 7.81 -0.24 -0.77
CA PRO A 110 7.48 -1.66 -0.79
C PRO A 110 6.09 -1.91 -1.36
N ALA A 111 6.00 -2.87 -2.27
CA ALA A 111 4.73 -3.27 -2.88
C ALA A 111 4.64 -4.78 -3.05
N PHE A 112 3.41 -5.30 -3.14
CA PHE A 112 3.15 -6.73 -3.24
C PHE A 112 2.00 -7.02 -4.20
N GLY A 113 2.21 -7.94 -5.13
CA GLY A 113 1.08 -8.61 -5.78
C GLY A 113 0.45 -9.58 -4.79
N SER A 114 -0.85 -9.45 -4.55
CA SER A 114 -1.61 -10.35 -3.69
C SER A 114 -2.30 -11.42 -4.51
N TYR A 115 -1.96 -12.68 -4.27
CA TYR A 115 -2.50 -13.83 -5.00
C TYR A 115 -3.32 -14.71 -4.08
N LEU A 116 -4.61 -14.85 -4.38
CA LEU A 116 -5.50 -15.73 -3.63
C LEU A 116 -5.13 -17.19 -3.90
N ARG A 117 -4.92 -17.94 -2.83
CA ARG A 117 -4.73 -19.38 -2.88
C ARG A 117 -6.08 -20.07 -3.09
N VAL A 118 -6.21 -20.86 -4.16
CA VAL A 118 -7.39 -21.70 -4.39
C VAL A 118 -7.01 -23.19 -4.37
N PRO A 119 -7.93 -24.09 -3.99
CA PRO A 119 -7.63 -25.53 -3.89
C PRO A 119 -7.16 -26.19 -5.18
N THR A 120 -7.46 -25.59 -6.33
CA THR A 120 -7.03 -26.06 -7.66
C THR A 120 -5.52 -25.90 -7.91
N GLY A 121 -4.79 -25.26 -7.01
CA GLY A 121 -3.34 -25.08 -7.06
C GLY A 121 -2.90 -23.82 -7.81
N ILE A 122 -3.70 -23.29 -8.74
CA ILE A 122 -3.43 -21.99 -9.37
C ILE A 122 -3.64 -20.88 -8.33
N ARG A 123 -2.82 -19.83 -8.34
CA ARG A 123 -3.00 -18.68 -7.47
C ARG A 123 -3.36 -17.47 -8.30
N HIS A 124 -4.51 -16.85 -8.03
CA HIS A 124 -5.04 -15.76 -8.85
C HIS A 124 -4.70 -14.40 -8.27
N GLY A 125 -4.12 -13.51 -9.08
CA GLY A 125 -3.82 -12.14 -8.69
C GLY A 125 -5.11 -11.36 -8.39
N THR A 126 -5.24 -10.89 -7.15
CA THR A 126 -6.41 -10.13 -6.67
C THR A 126 -6.18 -8.63 -6.65
N GLY A 127 -4.92 -8.20 -6.64
CA GLY A 127 -4.57 -6.79 -6.59
C GLY A 127 -3.11 -6.55 -6.23
N LEU A 128 -2.74 -5.28 -6.17
CA LEU A 128 -1.43 -4.82 -5.73
C LEU A 128 -1.59 -4.02 -4.43
N PHE A 129 -0.77 -4.31 -3.43
CA PHE A 129 -0.61 -3.46 -2.24
C PHE A 129 0.63 -2.59 -2.38
N VAL A 130 0.54 -1.34 -1.96
CA VAL A 130 1.68 -0.44 -1.77
C VAL A 130 1.65 0.05 -0.33
N LEU A 131 2.78 -0.08 0.37
CA LEU A 131 2.91 0.30 1.78
C LEU A 131 3.72 1.57 1.91
N THR A 132 3.19 2.53 2.67
CA THR A 132 3.93 3.72 3.10
C THR A 132 4.36 3.53 4.55
N LEU A 133 5.67 3.61 4.77
CA LEU A 133 6.27 3.41 6.09
C LEU A 133 6.51 4.75 6.81
N SER A 134 6.51 4.69 8.14
CA SER A 134 7.00 5.74 9.03
C SER A 134 7.72 5.07 10.19
N GLY A 135 9.03 5.25 10.27
CA GLY A 135 9.88 4.46 11.17
C GLY A 135 9.72 2.96 10.93
N ASP A 136 9.41 2.20 11.97
CA ASP A 136 9.19 0.75 11.93
C ASP A 136 7.72 0.33 11.73
N ARG A 137 6.83 1.27 11.37
CA ARG A 137 5.39 1.06 11.20
C ARG A 137 4.90 1.44 9.82
N ILE A 138 3.70 0.97 9.49
CA ILE A 138 2.97 1.29 8.26
C ILE A 138 1.97 2.40 8.57
N CYS A 139 2.15 3.57 7.95
CA CYS A 139 1.26 4.71 8.11
C CYS A 139 0.23 4.83 6.99
N ALA A 140 0.47 4.20 5.84
CA ALA A 140 -0.56 4.07 4.82
C ALA A 140 -0.48 2.77 4.02
N MET A 141 -1.62 2.32 3.54
CA MET A 141 -1.74 1.16 2.66
C MET A 141 -2.67 1.49 1.48
N THR A 142 -2.17 1.33 0.27
CA THR A 142 -2.98 1.52 -0.94
C THR A 142 -3.17 0.19 -1.64
N ARG A 143 -4.42 -0.19 -1.92
CA ARG A 143 -4.75 -1.40 -2.68
C ARG A 143 -5.28 -1.03 -4.06
N PHE A 144 -4.60 -1.51 -5.10
CA PHE A 144 -5.04 -1.40 -6.49
C PHE A 144 -5.64 -2.71 -6.98
N GLU A 145 -6.50 -2.61 -8.00
CA GLU A 145 -7.07 -3.77 -8.68
C GLU A 145 -6.01 -4.61 -9.41
N ASN A 146 -6.33 -5.87 -9.73
CA ASN A 146 -5.39 -6.79 -10.38
C ASN A 146 -4.95 -6.37 -11.81
N SER A 147 -5.68 -5.41 -12.42
CA SER A 147 -5.39 -4.90 -13.75
C SER A 147 -4.01 -4.25 -13.84
N VAL A 148 -3.48 -3.73 -12.72
CA VAL A 148 -2.16 -3.07 -12.69
C VAL A 148 -1.00 -4.06 -12.56
N LEU A 149 -1.23 -5.32 -12.17
CA LEU A 149 -0.15 -6.29 -11.91
C LEU A 149 0.87 -6.40 -13.06
N PRO A 150 0.47 -6.48 -14.35
CA PRO A 150 1.43 -6.58 -15.46
C PRO A 150 2.36 -5.37 -15.58
N TRP A 151 1.94 -4.19 -15.12
CA TRP A 151 2.78 -2.97 -15.14
C TRP A 151 3.94 -3.06 -14.13
N PHE A 152 3.83 -3.94 -13.14
CA PHE A 152 4.84 -4.23 -12.14
C PHE A 152 5.62 -5.52 -12.43
N GLY A 153 5.50 -6.06 -13.66
CA GLY A 153 6.15 -7.32 -14.04
C GLY A 153 5.53 -8.56 -13.39
N LEU A 154 4.34 -8.44 -12.81
CA LEU A 154 3.67 -9.50 -12.09
C LEU A 154 2.61 -10.18 -12.98
N PRO A 155 2.60 -11.51 -13.07
CA PRO A 155 1.59 -12.23 -13.87
C PRO A 155 0.21 -12.15 -13.20
N ARG A 156 -0.86 -12.37 -13.98
CA ARG A 156 -2.24 -12.40 -13.43
C ARG A 156 -2.54 -13.66 -12.63
N SER A 157 -1.73 -14.70 -12.80
CA SER A 157 -1.84 -15.96 -12.08
C SER A 157 -0.47 -16.61 -11.92
N LEU A 158 -0.28 -17.32 -10.83
CA LEU A 158 0.92 -18.11 -10.56
C LEU A 158 0.57 -19.60 -10.54
N PRO A 159 1.50 -20.48 -10.94
CA PRO A 159 1.36 -21.91 -10.73
C PRO A 159 1.34 -22.24 -9.23
N SER A 160 0.96 -23.47 -8.89
CA SER A 160 1.10 -24.00 -7.53
C SER A 160 2.55 -23.90 -7.04
N ARG A 161 2.71 -23.60 -5.76
CA ARG A 161 4.02 -23.52 -5.11
C ARG A 161 4.67 -24.90 -4.99
#